data_AF-X1FTG2-F1
#
_entry.id   AF-X1FTG2-F1
#
_cell.length_a   1.000
_cell.length_b   1.000
_cell.length_c   1.000
_cell.angle_alpha   90.00
_cell.angle_beta   90.00
_cell.angle_gamma   90.00
#
_symmetry.space_group_name_H-M   'P 1'
#
loop_
_entity.id
_entity.type
_entity.pdbx_description
1 polymer ?
#
loop_
_entity_poly.entity_id
_entity_poly.type
_entity_poly.pdbx_seq_one_letter_code
_entity_poly.pdbx_strand_id
1 'polypeptide(L)'
;MKHFAVEPLPPSPNLEHQQKLAKRLLRDAWAGEADALARVRTFLPQAPNPDTLKLHDAQLVVARGYGFDSWAAMKRKIESLTASPLEQFDIAVREGDAARARELLAAHADVRAGINERRFDFDSPAIHQAKKNLPLVDVLLEYGADINARSTWWAGGFGILEFDLSL
;
A
#
# COMPACT_ATOMS: atom_id res chain seq x y z
N MET A 1 -18.14 -17.50 25.88
CA MET A 1 -17.65 -17.26 24.50
C MET A 1 -17.90 -15.82 24.16
N LYS A 2 -16.90 -15.13 23.62
CA LYS A 2 -17.08 -13.74 23.15
C LYS A 2 -17.94 -13.71 21.88
N HIS A 3 -18.87 -12.75 21.83
CA HIS A 3 -19.52 -12.39 20.57
C HIS A 3 -18.64 -11.38 19.84
N PHE A 4 -18.37 -11.64 18.57
CA PHE A 4 -17.62 -10.73 17.71
C PHE A 4 -18.60 -9.96 16.82
N ALA A 5 -18.44 -8.65 16.74
CA ALA A 5 -19.23 -7.77 15.88
C ALA A 5 -18.29 -6.95 15.01
N VAL A 6 -18.83 -6.36 13.94
CA VAL A 6 -18.08 -5.41 13.12
C VAL A 6 -17.76 -4.18 13.96
N GLU A 7 -16.49 -3.79 13.98
CA GLU A 7 -15.99 -2.62 14.71
C GLU A 7 -15.45 -1.57 13.71
N PRO A 8 -15.51 -0.26 14.02
CA PRO A 8 -14.84 0.74 13.20
C PRO A 8 -13.32 0.56 13.26
N LEU A 9 -12.60 0.98 12.21
CA LEU A 9 -11.14 1.08 12.29
C LEU A 9 -10.73 1.99 13.45
N PRO A 10 -9.64 1.66 14.18
CA PRO A 10 -9.12 2.55 15.22
C PRO A 10 -8.66 3.89 14.59
N PRO A 11 -8.68 5.00 15.36
CA PRO A 11 -8.31 6.34 14.85
C PRO A 11 -6.92 6.42 14.23
N SER A 12 -5.97 5.62 14.74
CA SER A 12 -4.62 5.48 14.20
C SER A 12 -4.39 4.03 13.77
N PRO A 13 -4.92 3.61 12.61
CA PRO A 13 -4.78 2.24 12.17
C PRO A 13 -3.32 1.97 11.78
N ASN A 14 -2.86 0.73 11.96
CA ASN A 14 -1.49 0.34 11.63
C ASN A 14 -1.51 -1.04 10.97
N LEU A 15 -1.07 -1.11 9.70
CA LEU A 15 -1.12 -2.33 8.91
C LEU A 15 -0.31 -3.47 9.53
N GLU A 16 0.88 -3.18 10.09
CA GLU A 16 1.73 -4.18 10.73
C GLU A 16 1.03 -4.80 11.95
N HIS A 17 0.36 -3.98 12.77
CA HIS A 17 -0.43 -4.48 13.88
C HIS A 17 -1.55 -5.42 13.39
N GLN A 18 -2.26 -5.06 12.32
CA GLN A 18 -3.32 -5.90 11.76
C GLN A 18 -2.79 -7.23 11.18
N GLN A 19 -1.58 -7.22 10.61
CA GLN A 19 -0.89 -8.44 10.19
C GLN A 19 -0.51 -9.32 11.38
N LYS A 20 -0.02 -8.73 12.49
CA LYS A 20 0.27 -9.47 13.73
C LYS A 20 -0.99 -10.08 14.31
N LEU A 21 -2.11 -9.36 14.29
CA LEU A 21 -3.42 -9.87 14.72
C LEU A 21 -3.88 -11.05 13.85
N ALA A 22 -3.77 -10.97 12.52
CA ALA A 22 -4.11 -12.09 11.63
C ALA A 22 -3.24 -13.34 11.90
N LYS A 23 -1.92 -13.16 12.06
CA LYS A 23 -1.00 -14.26 12.39
C LYS A 23 -1.32 -14.91 13.74
N ARG A 24 -1.68 -14.09 14.74
CA ARG A 24 -2.10 -14.59 16.05
C ARG A 24 -3.41 -15.36 15.94
N LEU A 25 -4.42 -14.81 15.27
CA LEU A 25 -5.71 -15.47 15.07
C LEU A 25 -5.55 -16.85 14.43
N LEU A 26 -4.70 -16.97 13.40
CA LEU A 26 -4.41 -18.25 12.75
C LEU A 26 -3.84 -19.28 13.75
N ARG A 27 -2.85 -18.87 14.54
CA ARG A 27 -2.23 -19.73 15.56
C ARG A 27 -3.24 -20.18 16.61
N ASP A 28 -4.03 -19.25 17.13
CA ASP A 28 -5.01 -19.52 18.18
C ASP A 28 -6.13 -20.45 17.64
N ALA A 29 -6.53 -20.29 16.37
CA ALA A 29 -7.47 -21.20 15.71
C ALA A 29 -6.91 -22.62 15.53
N TRP A 30 -5.62 -22.75 15.16
CA TRP A 30 -4.94 -24.05 15.10
C TRP A 30 -4.80 -24.74 16.46
N ALA A 31 -4.66 -23.95 17.53
CA ALA A 31 -4.64 -24.46 18.91
C ALA A 31 -6.04 -24.85 19.42
N GLY A 32 -7.11 -24.59 18.66
CA GLY A 32 -8.49 -24.89 19.06
C GLY A 32 -9.09 -23.90 20.05
N GLU A 33 -8.51 -22.71 20.19
CA GLU A 33 -9.00 -21.70 21.13
C GLU A 33 -10.44 -21.28 20.79
N ALA A 34 -11.34 -21.42 21.76
CA ALA A 34 -12.78 -21.27 21.55
C ALA A 34 -13.17 -19.88 21.01
N ASP A 35 -12.51 -18.82 21.51
CA ASP A 35 -12.76 -17.44 21.07
C ASP A 35 -12.22 -17.20 19.63
N ALA A 36 -11.08 -17.81 19.26
CA ALA A 36 -10.55 -17.69 17.90
C ALA A 36 -11.46 -18.38 16.88
N LEU A 37 -11.91 -19.61 17.19
CA LEU A 37 -12.85 -20.36 16.36
C LEU A 37 -14.21 -19.64 16.22
N ALA A 38 -14.72 -19.05 17.30
CA ALA A 38 -15.93 -18.24 17.26
C ALA A 38 -15.79 -17.01 16.35
N ARG A 39 -14.65 -16.32 16.41
CA ARG A 39 -14.37 -15.16 15.53
C ARG A 39 -14.31 -15.58 14.06
N VAL A 40 -13.61 -16.68 13.75
CA VAL A 40 -13.52 -17.21 12.39
C VAL A 40 -14.92 -17.54 11.86
N ARG A 41 -15.73 -18.29 12.62
CA ARG A 41 -17.10 -18.65 12.22
C ARG A 41 -18.00 -17.44 12.01
N THR A 42 -17.81 -16.38 12.78
CA THR A 42 -18.61 -15.15 12.68
C THR A 42 -18.36 -14.42 11.36
N PHE A 43 -17.09 -14.21 11.00
CA PHE A 43 -16.74 -13.41 9.82
C PHE A 43 -16.44 -14.24 8.57
N LEU A 44 -16.30 -15.55 8.71
CA LEU A 44 -16.13 -16.49 7.62
C LEU A 44 -17.04 -17.71 7.86
N PRO A 45 -18.35 -17.61 7.60
CA PRO A 45 -19.30 -18.70 7.87
C PRO A 45 -18.99 -19.99 7.11
N GLN A 46 -18.36 -19.87 5.93
CA GLN A 46 -17.89 -20.98 5.10
C GLN A 46 -16.38 -21.23 5.29
N ALA A 47 -15.85 -20.96 6.48
CA ALA A 47 -14.44 -21.16 6.76
C ALA A 47 -14.04 -22.63 6.57
N PRO A 48 -12.82 -22.88 6.06
CA PRO A 48 -12.26 -24.22 6.07
C PRO A 48 -12.12 -24.73 7.52
N ASN A 49 -11.92 -26.04 7.67
CA ASN A 49 -11.64 -26.62 8.98
C ASN A 49 -10.38 -25.97 9.58
N PRO A 50 -10.30 -25.82 10.92
CA PRO A 50 -9.21 -25.09 11.55
C PRO A 50 -7.81 -25.54 11.11
N ASP A 51 -7.59 -26.85 10.98
CA ASP A 51 -6.37 -27.50 10.50
C ASP A 51 -5.97 -27.14 9.06
N THR A 52 -6.90 -26.65 8.25
CA THR A 52 -6.69 -26.23 6.86
C THR A 52 -6.77 -24.71 6.65
N LEU A 53 -7.07 -23.94 7.72
CA LEU A 53 -7.12 -22.48 7.70
C LEU A 53 -5.76 -21.89 7.31
N LYS A 54 -5.75 -20.89 6.44
CA LYS A 54 -4.53 -20.22 5.95
C LYS A 54 -4.46 -18.77 6.42
N LEU A 55 -3.29 -18.16 6.22
CA LEU A 55 -3.08 -16.75 6.58
C LEU A 55 -4.05 -15.81 5.87
N HIS A 56 -4.40 -16.07 4.61
CA HIS A 56 -5.36 -15.23 3.88
C HIS A 56 -6.77 -15.29 4.48
N ASP A 57 -7.18 -16.44 5.02
CA ASP A 57 -8.47 -16.58 5.70
C ASP A 57 -8.48 -15.75 6.99
N ALA A 58 -7.40 -15.83 7.76
CA ALA A 58 -7.24 -15.03 8.98
C ALA A 58 -7.19 -13.52 8.68
N GLN A 59 -6.52 -13.11 7.60
CA GLN A 59 -6.53 -11.73 7.12
C GLN A 59 -7.93 -11.27 6.70
N LEU A 60 -8.69 -12.14 6.03
CA LEU A 60 -10.08 -11.85 5.65
C LEU A 60 -11.00 -11.71 6.87
N VAL A 61 -10.83 -12.57 7.89
CA VAL A 61 -11.56 -12.46 9.16
C VAL A 61 -11.26 -11.14 9.86
N VAL A 62 -9.98 -10.70 9.87
CA VAL A 62 -9.61 -9.39 10.43
C VAL A 62 -10.26 -8.26 9.61
N ALA A 63 -10.18 -8.30 8.28
CA ALA A 63 -10.76 -7.27 7.41
C ALA A 63 -12.28 -7.14 7.57
N ARG A 64 -13.00 -8.26 7.57
CA ARG A 64 -14.46 -8.30 7.80
C ARG A 64 -14.84 -7.88 9.21
N GLY A 65 -13.97 -8.15 10.18
CA GLY A 65 -14.11 -7.62 11.55
C GLY A 65 -14.12 -6.09 11.61
N TYR A 66 -13.55 -5.41 10.62
CA TYR A 66 -13.63 -3.95 10.47
C TYR A 66 -14.57 -3.49 9.34
N GLY A 67 -15.40 -4.39 8.81
CA GLY A 67 -16.39 -4.07 7.78
C GLY A 67 -15.85 -3.99 6.35
N PHE A 68 -14.65 -4.50 6.07
CA PHE A 68 -14.11 -4.57 4.71
C PHE A 68 -14.37 -5.92 4.06
N ASP A 69 -14.73 -5.91 2.78
CA ASP A 69 -14.96 -7.13 1.98
C ASP A 69 -13.68 -7.91 1.67
N SER A 70 -12.52 -7.25 1.74
CA SER A 70 -11.22 -7.85 1.48
C SER A 70 -10.09 -7.22 2.28
N TRP A 71 -9.02 -7.98 2.50
CA TRP A 71 -7.79 -7.47 3.09
C TRP A 71 -7.16 -6.34 2.28
N ALA A 72 -7.21 -6.42 0.95
CA ALA A 72 -6.69 -5.38 0.06
C ALA A 72 -7.45 -4.04 0.23
N ALA A 73 -8.78 -4.08 0.36
CA ALA A 73 -9.60 -2.90 0.61
C ALA A 73 -9.25 -2.24 1.96
N MET A 74 -9.09 -3.06 3.01
CA MET A 74 -8.65 -2.58 4.32
C MET A 74 -7.26 -1.95 4.25
N LYS A 75 -6.30 -2.62 3.60
CA LYS A 75 -4.93 -2.12 3.45
C LYS A 75 -4.92 -0.75 2.76
N ARG A 76 -5.61 -0.61 1.63
CA ARG A 76 -5.73 0.68 0.91
C ARG A 76 -6.32 1.78 1.80
N LYS A 77 -7.36 1.45 2.58
CA LYS A 77 -7.96 2.43 3.50
C LYS A 77 -6.99 2.85 4.60
N ILE A 78 -6.26 1.92 5.19
CA ILE A 78 -5.23 2.23 6.19
C ILE A 78 -4.15 3.11 5.57
N GLU A 79 -3.62 2.73 4.41
CA GLU A 79 -2.62 3.52 3.69
C GLU A 79 -3.11 4.95 3.41
N SER A 80 -4.36 5.12 2.97
CA SER A 80 -4.94 6.47 2.76
C SER A 80 -5.05 7.31 4.03
N LEU A 81 -5.14 6.69 5.20
CA LEU A 81 -5.28 7.37 6.50
C LEU A 81 -3.93 7.64 7.15
N THR A 82 -2.89 6.88 6.80
CA THR A 82 -1.62 6.87 7.54
C THR A 82 -0.42 7.27 6.71
N ALA A 83 -0.51 7.24 5.38
CA ALA A 83 0.59 7.64 4.52
C ALA A 83 0.87 9.14 4.70
N SER A 84 2.15 9.46 4.91
CA SER A 84 2.65 10.83 4.79
C SER A 84 2.33 11.41 3.40
N PRO A 85 2.30 12.75 3.24
CA PRO A 85 2.12 13.36 1.93
C PRO A 85 3.10 12.85 0.88
N LEU A 86 4.35 12.59 1.28
CA LEU A 86 5.39 12.05 0.40
C LEU A 86 5.10 10.60 -0.04
N GLU A 87 4.63 9.74 0.87
CA GLU A 87 4.21 8.38 0.51
C GLU A 87 2.96 8.39 -0.39
N GLN A 88 1.99 9.27 -0.12
CA GLN A 88 0.82 9.45 -0.99
C GLN A 88 1.21 9.89 -2.39
N PHE A 89 2.25 10.74 -2.50
CA PHE A 89 2.77 11.18 -3.78
C PHE A 89 3.37 10.01 -4.57
N ASP A 90 4.13 9.12 -3.92
CA ASP A 90 4.66 7.96 -4.62
C ASP A 90 3.59 7.00 -5.12
N ILE A 91 2.52 6.83 -4.34
CA ILE A 91 1.37 6.02 -4.73
C ILE A 91 0.75 6.63 -6.00
N ALA A 92 0.46 7.93 -5.99
CA ALA A 92 -0.09 8.63 -7.15
C ALA A 92 0.82 8.51 -8.40
N VAL A 93 2.13 8.63 -8.23
CA VAL A 93 3.10 8.46 -9.33
C VAL A 93 3.08 7.02 -9.87
N ARG A 94 3.07 5.99 -9.01
CA ARG A 94 2.98 4.58 -9.45
C ARG A 94 1.65 4.27 -10.14
N GLU A 95 0.57 4.88 -9.70
CA GLU A 95 -0.76 4.71 -10.29
C GLU A 95 -0.97 5.56 -11.56
N GLY A 96 -0.06 6.50 -11.85
CA GLY A 96 -0.17 7.39 -13.00
C GLY A 96 -1.18 8.54 -12.80
N ASP A 97 -1.58 8.82 -11.56
CA ASP A 97 -2.56 9.85 -11.23
C ASP A 97 -1.91 11.25 -11.19
N ALA A 98 -1.82 11.88 -12.36
CA ALA A 98 -1.26 13.22 -12.51
C ALA A 98 -2.02 14.30 -11.74
N ALA A 99 -3.34 14.16 -11.58
CA ALA A 99 -4.15 15.12 -10.85
C ALA A 99 -3.80 15.07 -9.36
N ARG A 100 -3.77 13.86 -8.77
CA ARG A 100 -3.41 13.69 -7.37
C ARG A 100 -1.95 14.06 -7.09
N ALA A 101 -1.04 13.74 -8.00
CA ALA A 101 0.36 14.14 -7.89
C ALA A 101 0.50 15.67 -7.85
N ARG A 102 -0.23 16.40 -8.71
CA ARG A 102 -0.24 17.88 -8.70
C ARG A 102 -0.78 18.45 -7.40
N GLU A 103 -1.90 17.91 -6.89
CA GLU A 103 -2.47 18.35 -5.61
C GLU A 103 -1.47 18.23 -4.47
N LEU A 104 -0.78 17.10 -4.38
CA LEU A 104 0.21 16.84 -3.33
C LEU A 104 1.43 17.75 -3.45
N LEU A 105 1.96 17.92 -4.66
CA LEU A 105 3.06 18.84 -4.93
C LEU A 105 2.71 20.31 -4.65
N ALA A 106 1.48 20.72 -4.91
CA ALA A 106 1.02 22.08 -4.60
C ALA A 106 0.91 22.31 -3.09
N ALA A 107 0.31 21.35 -2.36
CA ALA A 107 -0.02 21.52 -0.95
C ALA A 107 1.17 21.29 0.00
N HIS A 108 2.17 20.52 -0.38
CA HIS A 108 3.17 19.98 0.57
C HIS A 108 4.62 20.28 0.15
N ALA A 109 5.32 21.09 0.97
CA ALA A 109 6.69 21.51 0.69
C ALA A 109 7.70 20.35 0.81
N ASP A 110 7.46 19.42 1.72
CA ASP A 110 8.20 18.18 1.90
C ASP A 110 8.11 17.29 0.65
N VAL A 111 6.93 17.22 0.01
CA VAL A 111 6.76 16.49 -1.26
C VAL A 111 7.60 17.11 -2.37
N ARG A 112 7.61 18.45 -2.47
CA ARG A 112 8.46 19.16 -3.45
C ARG A 112 9.95 18.95 -3.19
N ALA A 113 10.38 18.97 -1.93
CA ALA A 113 11.77 18.71 -1.57
C ALA A 113 12.22 17.29 -1.99
N GLY A 114 11.31 16.32 -1.91
CA GLY A 114 11.55 14.92 -2.26
C GLY A 114 11.34 14.55 -3.73
N ILE A 115 11.05 15.51 -4.63
CA ILE A 115 10.63 15.22 -6.02
C ILE A 115 11.73 14.51 -6.84
N ASN A 116 12.99 14.80 -6.55
CA ASN A 116 14.18 14.23 -7.22
C ASN A 116 14.82 13.09 -6.42
N GLU A 117 14.26 12.71 -5.27
CA GLU A 117 14.76 11.59 -4.50
C GLU A 117 14.51 10.25 -5.20
N ARG A 118 15.45 9.32 -5.05
CA ARG A 118 15.45 8.02 -5.70
C ARG A 118 14.65 7.00 -4.89
N ARG A 119 13.32 7.13 -4.93
CA ARG A 119 12.39 6.37 -4.09
C ARG A 119 11.55 5.35 -4.87
N PHE A 120 11.85 5.21 -6.16
CA PHE A 120 11.18 4.29 -7.08
C PHE A 120 12.10 3.16 -7.52
N ASP A 121 11.54 2.22 -8.28
CA ASP A 121 12.23 1.02 -8.71
C ASP A 121 13.57 1.34 -9.39
N PHE A 122 14.56 0.48 -9.18
CA PHE A 122 15.93 0.67 -9.67
C PHE A 122 16.60 1.95 -9.15
N ASP A 123 16.25 2.42 -7.95
CA ASP A 123 16.76 3.66 -7.37
C ASP A 123 16.59 4.84 -8.33
N SER A 124 15.39 4.97 -8.91
CA SER A 124 15.05 6.02 -9.86
C SER A 124 14.20 7.13 -9.21
N PRO A 125 14.28 8.37 -9.73
CA PRO A 125 13.39 9.45 -9.32
C PRO A 125 12.00 9.33 -9.98
N ALA A 126 11.02 10.07 -9.43
CA ALA A 126 9.61 9.99 -9.84
C ALA A 126 9.38 10.13 -11.35
N ILE A 127 10.17 10.96 -12.03
CA ILE A 127 10.00 11.24 -13.47
C ILE A 127 10.17 9.98 -14.34
N HIS A 128 10.95 8.99 -13.90
CA HIS A 128 11.16 7.74 -14.64
C HIS A 128 9.88 6.92 -14.76
N GLN A 129 9.00 6.99 -13.76
CA GLN A 129 7.72 6.27 -13.77
C GLN A 129 6.71 6.90 -14.73
N ALA A 130 6.89 8.19 -15.06
CA ALA A 130 5.99 8.93 -15.92
C ALA A 130 6.25 8.74 -17.42
N LYS A 131 7.22 7.91 -17.83
CA LYS A 131 7.68 7.80 -19.24
C LYS A 131 6.56 7.69 -20.29
N LYS A 132 5.46 6.97 -19.98
CA LYS A 132 4.32 6.78 -20.88
C LYS A 132 3.10 7.67 -20.55
N ASN A 133 3.24 8.58 -19.59
CA ASN A 133 2.19 9.42 -19.06
C ASN A 133 2.63 10.89 -19.13
N LEU A 134 2.44 11.50 -20.31
CA LEU A 134 2.83 12.89 -20.57
C LEU A 134 2.21 13.88 -19.57
N PRO A 135 0.92 13.78 -19.18
CA PRO A 135 0.37 14.64 -18.14
C PRO A 135 1.14 14.56 -16.81
N LEU A 136 1.60 13.38 -16.41
CA LEU A 136 2.39 13.21 -15.21
C LEU A 136 3.82 13.76 -15.40
N VAL A 137 4.44 13.60 -16.57
CA VAL A 137 5.73 14.23 -16.90
C VAL A 137 5.62 15.75 -16.76
N ASP A 138 4.59 16.36 -17.35
CA ASP A 138 4.37 17.80 -17.29
C ASP A 138 4.23 18.29 -15.84
N VAL A 139 3.45 17.59 -15.01
CA VAL A 139 3.33 17.88 -13.57
C VAL A 139 4.68 17.80 -12.88
N LEU A 140 5.44 16.74 -13.10
CA LEU A 140 6.73 16.58 -12.42
C LEU A 140 7.73 17.66 -12.83
N LEU A 141 7.78 18.02 -14.11
CA LEU A 141 8.63 19.10 -14.62
C LEU A 141 8.20 20.48 -14.10
N GLU A 142 6.90 20.75 -14.03
CA GLU A 142 6.32 21.99 -13.48
C GLU A 142 6.83 22.26 -12.04
N TYR A 143 7.02 21.21 -11.25
CA TYR A 143 7.49 21.28 -9.87
C TYR A 143 9.00 21.02 -9.70
N GLY A 144 9.78 21.03 -10.79
CA GLY A 144 11.24 21.00 -10.75
C GLY A 144 11.87 19.60 -10.72
N ALA A 145 11.17 18.57 -11.22
CA ALA A 145 11.80 17.29 -11.47
C ALA A 145 12.90 17.44 -12.54
N ASP A 146 14.08 16.88 -12.26
CA ASP A 146 15.20 16.89 -13.18
C ASP A 146 15.02 15.78 -14.22
N ILE A 147 14.72 16.19 -15.45
CA ILE A 147 14.58 15.29 -16.60
C ILE A 147 15.84 14.49 -16.91
N ASN A 148 17.01 15.01 -16.52
CA ASN A 148 18.30 14.37 -16.73
C ASN A 148 18.73 13.50 -15.55
N ALA A 149 17.95 13.44 -14.47
CA ALA A 149 18.29 12.66 -13.31
C ALA A 149 18.38 11.17 -13.69
N ARG A 150 19.50 10.56 -13.33
CA ARG A 150 19.77 9.15 -13.58
C ARG A 150 19.44 8.30 -12.37
N SER A 151 19.00 7.07 -12.63
CA SER A 151 18.93 6.03 -11.62
C SER A 151 20.34 5.68 -11.11
N THR A 152 20.46 5.28 -9.85
CA THR A 152 21.75 4.81 -9.28
C THR A 152 21.87 3.30 -9.23
N TRP A 153 21.06 2.60 -10.01
CA TRP A 153 21.06 1.16 -10.07
C TRP A 153 22.46 0.61 -10.38
N TRP A 154 22.92 -0.33 -9.55
CA TRP A 154 24.28 -0.85 -9.57
C TRP A 154 24.67 -1.55 -10.89
N ALA A 155 23.69 -2.04 -11.67
CA ALA A 155 23.91 -2.73 -12.94
C ALA A 155 24.01 -1.80 -14.16
N GLY A 156 24.02 -0.47 -13.94
CA GLY A 156 24.10 0.53 -15.00
C GLY A 156 22.91 1.48 -14.92
N GLY A 157 23.10 2.61 -14.24
CA GLY A 157 22.08 3.65 -14.11
C GLY A 157 21.67 4.21 -15.47
N PHE A 158 20.41 4.61 -15.60
CA PHE A 158 19.80 5.08 -16.86
C PHE A 158 19.02 6.38 -16.62
N GLY A 159 18.77 7.15 -17.69
CA GLY A 159 17.88 8.31 -17.70
C GLY A 159 16.53 8.01 -18.37
N ILE A 160 15.51 8.87 -18.17
CA ILE A 160 14.18 8.70 -18.79
C ILE A 160 14.24 8.72 -20.33
N LEU A 161 15.19 9.47 -20.89
CA LEU A 161 15.41 9.64 -22.33
C LEU A 161 16.25 8.52 -22.96
N GLU A 162 16.95 7.71 -22.16
CA GLU A 162 17.92 6.71 -22.63
C GLU A 162 17.35 5.28 -22.71
N PHE A 163 16.13 5.08 -22.22
CA PHE A 163 15.56 3.75 -22.09
C PHE A 163 14.98 3.27 -23.43
N ASP A 164 15.83 2.87 -24.38
CA ASP A 164 15.48 1.94 -25.45
C ASP A 164 16.13 0.58 -25.12
N LEU A 165 15.42 -0.22 -24.34
CA LEU A 165 15.67 -1.66 -24.30
C LEU A 165 14.47 -2.29 -25.01
N SER A 166 14.66 -2.52 -26.31
CA SER A 166 13.96 -3.57 -27.04
C SER A 166 13.90 -4.82 -26.19
N LEU A 167 12.68 -5.24 -25.85
CA LEU A 167 12.37 -6.58 -25.33
C LEU A 167 12.79 -7.66 -26.34
#